data_AF-A0AAD5SY98-F1
#
_entry.id   AF-A0AAD5SY98-F1
#
_cell.length_a   1.000
_cell.length_b   1.000
_cell.length_c   1.000
_cell.angle_alpha   90.00
_cell.angle_beta   90.00
_cell.angle_gamma   90.00
#
_symmetry.space_group_name_H-M   'P 1'
#
loop_
_entity.id
_entity.type
_entity.pdbx_description
1 polymer ?
#
loop_
_entity_poly.entity_id
_entity_poly.type
_entity_poly.pdbx_seq_one_letter_code
_entity_poly.pdbx_strand_id
1 'polypeptide(L)'
;MQQIEVVWENWHWKPIPMSDNSSKETNNPSKSSAADKEQVVTPWDVQGATGADGKLEAIDYEKLIVQFGTKRIDSDLIARFERLTGVRAHPFVRRGLFFSHRYNIKFILVSKNDLFQLSISDLGLILDRFEHGKPFYLYTGRGPSSGSMHTGHMIPFLFCKYLQDVFHAPLVIQLTDDEKFLVKQDLKLEEANKFAHENAKDIVSFGFDPKLTFMFSNVDYMGSGFYKNVLKIAKCITYSQARATFGFTD
;
A
#
# COMPACT_ATOMS: atom_id res chain seq x y z
N MET A 1 9.72 12.91 30.19
CA MET A 1 9.14 13.00 28.84
C MET A 1 9.59 14.31 28.23
N GLN A 2 10.61 14.27 27.36
CA GLN A 2 10.96 15.44 26.55
C GLN A 2 10.01 15.47 25.35
N GLN A 3 9.40 16.64 25.12
CA GLN A 3 8.55 16.90 23.97
C GLN A 3 9.37 16.71 22.69
N ILE A 4 8.83 15.93 21.75
CA ILE A 4 9.36 15.80 20.40
C ILE A 4 9.03 17.11 19.68
N GLU A 5 10.04 17.90 19.33
CA GLU A 5 9.88 19.09 18.49
C GLU A 5 9.36 18.67 17.11
N VAL A 6 8.29 19.34 16.67
CA VAL A 6 7.58 19.04 15.42
C VAL A 6 8.41 19.56 14.24
N VAL A 7 9.18 18.68 13.59
CA VAL A 7 10.03 19.01 12.41
C VAL A 7 9.19 19.27 11.13
N TRP A 8 7.87 19.38 11.23
CA TRP A 8 6.94 19.30 10.09
C TRP A 8 6.28 20.62 9.68
N GLU A 9 6.57 21.74 10.35
CA GLU A 9 5.87 23.02 10.11
C GLU A 9 6.06 23.58 8.68
N ASN A 10 7.06 23.11 7.92
CA ASN A 10 7.40 23.64 6.60
C ASN A 10 7.07 22.71 5.41
N TRP A 11 6.34 21.61 5.60
CA TRP A 11 5.95 20.74 4.48
C TRP A 11 4.64 21.21 3.82
N HIS A 12 4.75 21.74 2.60
CA HIS A 12 3.61 22.16 1.79
C HIS A 12 3.43 21.24 0.57
N TRP A 13 2.35 20.45 0.57
CA TRP A 13 1.92 19.66 -0.60
C TRP A 13 1.18 20.55 -1.61
N LYS A 14 1.61 20.54 -2.88
CA LYS A 14 0.90 21.19 -4.00
C LYS A 14 0.27 20.10 -4.89
N PRO A 15 -1.07 20.04 -5.01
CA PRO A 15 -1.75 19.09 -5.89
C PRO A 15 -1.41 19.34 -7.36
N ILE A 16 -1.26 18.26 -8.13
CA ILE A 16 -1.22 18.29 -9.59
C ILE A 16 -2.67 18.13 -10.10
N PRO A 17 -3.15 18.94 -11.06
CA PRO A 17 -4.51 18.80 -11.58
C PRO A 17 -4.67 17.46 -12.31
N MET A 18 -5.74 16.71 -12.01
CA MET A 18 -6.15 15.55 -12.79
C MET A 18 -6.95 16.01 -14.01
N SER A 19 -6.59 15.54 -15.20
CA SER A 19 -7.40 15.70 -16.41
C SER A 19 -8.37 14.52 -16.53
N ASP A 20 -9.67 14.80 -16.62
CA ASP A 20 -10.70 13.82 -16.92
C ASP A 20 -10.45 13.17 -18.28
N ASN A 21 -10.37 11.84 -18.32
CA ASN A 21 -10.47 11.10 -19.56
C ASN A 21 -11.35 9.87 -19.32
N SER A 22 -12.64 10.00 -19.64
CA SER A 22 -13.60 8.90 -19.59
C SER A 22 -13.71 8.27 -20.98
N SER A 23 -13.23 7.04 -21.12
CA SER A 23 -13.58 6.17 -22.25
C SER A 23 -14.14 4.87 -21.68
N LYS A 24 -15.42 4.62 -21.96
CA LYS A 24 -16.11 3.36 -21.65
C LYS A 24 -15.74 2.33 -22.71
N GLU A 25 -15.05 1.26 -22.31
CA GLU A 25 -14.96 0.04 -23.11
C GLU A 25 -15.94 -1.01 -22.55
N THR A 26 -16.79 -1.52 -23.42
CA THR A 26 -17.77 -2.57 -23.14
C THR A 26 -17.16 -3.93 -23.49
N ASN A 27 -16.85 -4.75 -22.49
CA ASN A 27 -16.49 -6.15 -22.71
C ASN A 27 -17.71 -7.06 -22.64
N ASN A 28 -17.98 -7.77 -23.73
CA ASN A 28 -18.99 -8.82 -23.84
C ASN A 28 -18.46 -10.12 -23.19
N PRO A 29 -19.21 -10.78 -22.29
CA PRO A 29 -18.74 -12.02 -21.68
C PRO A 29 -18.98 -13.21 -22.63
N SER A 30 -17.90 -13.89 -23.01
CA SER A 30 -17.99 -15.23 -23.58
C SER A 30 -18.21 -16.26 -22.46
N LYS A 31 -19.10 -17.22 -22.70
CA LYS A 31 -19.53 -18.26 -21.76
C LYS A 31 -18.37 -19.18 -21.37
N SER A 32 -18.03 -19.26 -20.08
CA SER A 32 -17.21 -20.35 -19.52
C SER A 32 -18.08 -21.38 -18.80
N SER A 33 -17.76 -22.65 -19.03
CA SER A 33 -18.39 -23.84 -18.47
C SER A 33 -18.14 -23.98 -16.97
N ALA A 34 -19.12 -24.56 -16.26
CA ALA A 34 -19.07 -24.83 -14.83
C ALA A 34 -17.99 -25.88 -14.47
N ALA A 35 -16.95 -25.47 -13.74
CA ALA A 35 -16.26 -26.25 -12.69
C ALA A 35 -15.00 -25.55 -12.10
N ASP A 36 -14.47 -24.49 -12.71
CA ASP A 36 -13.29 -23.79 -12.16
C ASP A 36 -13.71 -22.53 -11.40
N LYS A 37 -13.29 -22.42 -10.13
CA LYS A 37 -13.39 -21.17 -9.35
C LYS A 37 -12.06 -20.44 -9.45
N GLU A 38 -12.10 -19.20 -9.93
CA GLU A 38 -10.91 -18.34 -9.96
C GLU A 38 -10.43 -17.97 -8.55
N GLN A 39 -9.13 -17.67 -8.42
CA GLN A 39 -8.56 -17.16 -7.17
C GLN A 39 -9.22 -15.85 -6.74
N VAL A 40 -9.39 -15.66 -5.43
CA VAL A 40 -9.97 -14.46 -4.82
C VAL A 40 -8.90 -13.79 -3.97
N VAL A 41 -8.59 -12.53 -4.25
CA VAL A 41 -7.67 -11.72 -3.45
C VAL A 41 -8.30 -10.34 -3.23
N THR A 42 -8.77 -10.11 -2.01
CA THR A 42 -9.38 -8.85 -1.57
C THR A 42 -8.73 -8.40 -0.25
N PRO A 43 -9.05 -7.19 0.26
CA PRO A 43 -8.56 -6.77 1.56
C PRO A 43 -9.00 -7.66 2.74
N TRP A 44 -10.01 -8.52 2.57
CA TRP A 44 -10.56 -9.36 3.64
C TRP A 44 -10.42 -10.86 3.40
N ASP A 45 -10.20 -11.29 2.15
CA ASP A 45 -10.26 -12.69 1.77
C ASP A 45 -9.17 -13.04 0.75
N VAL A 46 -8.52 -14.18 0.97
CA VAL A 46 -7.45 -14.73 0.10
C VAL A 46 -7.70 -16.21 -0.08
N GLN A 47 -8.04 -16.61 -1.31
CA GLN A 47 -8.34 -18.00 -1.67
C GLN A 47 -7.71 -18.33 -3.01
N GLY A 48 -7.03 -19.48 -3.07
CA GLY A 48 -6.48 -20.02 -4.31
C GLY A 48 -7.57 -20.45 -5.29
N ALA A 49 -7.20 -20.62 -6.56
CA ALA A 49 -8.12 -21.21 -7.53
C ALA A 49 -8.48 -22.65 -7.11
N THR A 50 -9.67 -23.10 -7.47
CA THR A 50 -10.06 -24.51 -7.31
C THR A 50 -10.10 -25.15 -8.69
N GLY A 51 -9.19 -26.10 -8.93
CA GLY A 51 -9.15 -26.82 -10.20
C GLY A 51 -10.29 -27.82 -10.35
N ALA A 52 -10.45 -28.36 -11.56
CA ALA A 52 -11.48 -29.36 -11.88
C ALA A 52 -11.43 -30.64 -11.02
N ASP A 53 -10.32 -30.93 -10.33
CA ASP A 53 -10.17 -32.04 -9.39
C ASP A 53 -10.61 -31.69 -7.95
N GLY A 54 -11.12 -30.48 -7.73
CA GLY A 54 -11.58 -29.97 -6.44
C GLY A 54 -10.45 -29.53 -5.50
N LYS A 55 -9.19 -29.53 -5.94
CA LYS A 55 -8.06 -29.10 -5.10
C LYS A 55 -7.83 -27.60 -5.19
N LEU A 56 -7.46 -27.03 -4.04
CA LEU A 56 -6.98 -25.66 -3.92
C LEU A 56 -5.57 -25.55 -4.51
N GLU A 57 -5.42 -24.69 -5.49
CA GLU A 57 -4.15 -24.32 -6.08
C GLU A 57 -3.47 -23.21 -5.27
N ALA A 58 -2.16 -23.08 -5.41
CA ALA A 58 -1.44 -21.93 -4.89
C ALA A 58 -1.88 -20.65 -5.61
N ILE A 59 -1.71 -19.50 -4.95
CA ILE A 59 -1.99 -18.20 -5.56
C ILE A 59 -1.06 -17.98 -6.76
N ASP A 60 -1.65 -17.67 -7.91
CA ASP A 60 -0.94 -17.24 -9.11
C ASP A 60 -0.65 -15.73 -9.03
N TYR A 61 0.58 -15.42 -8.63
CA TYR A 61 1.05 -14.03 -8.51
C TYR A 61 1.23 -13.33 -9.86
N GLU A 62 1.47 -14.05 -10.96
CA GLU A 62 1.56 -13.44 -12.29
C GLU A 62 0.17 -12.99 -12.77
N LYS A 63 -0.85 -13.82 -12.51
CA LYS A 63 -2.25 -13.41 -12.74
C LYS A 63 -2.62 -12.17 -11.92
N LEU A 64 -2.16 -12.07 -10.66
CA LEU A 64 -2.39 -10.86 -9.84
C LEU A 64 -1.69 -9.62 -10.38
N ILE A 65 -0.49 -9.75 -10.96
CA ILE A 65 0.22 -8.61 -11.57
C ILE A 65 -0.65 -8.01 -12.68
N VAL A 66 -1.19 -8.86 -13.55
CA VAL A 66 -2.05 -8.47 -14.66
C VAL A 66 -3.37 -7.89 -14.14
N GLN A 67 -4.06 -8.59 -13.24
CA GLN A 67 -5.36 -8.17 -12.71
C GLN A 67 -5.31 -6.82 -11.98
N PHE A 68 -4.27 -6.56 -11.18
CA PHE A 68 -4.12 -5.30 -10.45
C PHE A 68 -3.37 -4.22 -11.23
N GLY A 69 -2.97 -4.47 -12.48
CA GLY A 69 -2.25 -3.50 -13.30
C GLY A 69 -0.91 -3.06 -12.68
N THR A 70 -0.21 -3.99 -12.04
CA THR A 70 1.11 -3.73 -11.43
C THR A 70 2.24 -4.23 -12.35
N LYS A 71 3.49 -4.02 -11.95
CA LYS A 71 4.66 -4.52 -12.68
C LYS A 71 5.54 -5.36 -11.76
N ARG A 72 6.13 -6.42 -12.30
CA ARG A 72 7.12 -7.25 -11.59
C ARG A 72 8.32 -6.41 -11.16
N ILE A 73 8.84 -6.68 -9.97
CA ILE A 73 10.17 -6.19 -9.58
C ILE A 73 11.20 -7.07 -10.30
N ASP A 74 11.79 -6.53 -11.36
CA ASP A 74 12.76 -7.21 -12.21
C ASP A 74 14.21 -7.08 -11.68
N SER A 75 15.13 -7.84 -12.27
CA SER A 75 16.55 -7.82 -11.91
C SER A 75 17.19 -6.45 -12.10
N ASP A 76 16.74 -5.70 -13.09
CA ASP A 76 17.30 -4.38 -13.43
C ASP A 76 16.94 -3.35 -12.36
N LEU A 77 15.70 -3.39 -11.86
CA LEU A 77 15.24 -2.55 -10.76
C LEU A 77 15.95 -2.91 -9.45
N ILE A 78 16.18 -4.20 -9.19
CA ILE A 78 16.97 -4.66 -8.04
C ILE A 78 18.42 -4.15 -8.15
N ALA A 79 19.06 -4.32 -9.31
CA ALA A 79 20.43 -3.86 -9.52
C ALA A 79 20.54 -2.33 -9.41
N ARG A 80 19.53 -1.59 -9.86
CA ARG A 80 19.45 -0.13 -9.68
C ARG A 80 19.33 0.24 -8.21
N PHE A 81 18.46 -0.42 -7.46
CA PHE A 81 18.31 -0.20 -6.03
C PHE A 81 19.64 -0.41 -5.30
N GLU A 82 20.32 -1.54 -5.55
CA GLU A 82 21.59 -1.86 -4.88
C GLU A 82 22.70 -0.87 -5.24
N ARG A 83 22.76 -0.45 -6.51
CA ARG A 83 23.75 0.55 -6.97
C ARG A 83 23.53 1.92 -6.33
N LEU A 84 22.29 2.40 -6.25
CA LEU A 84 22.00 3.74 -5.71
C LEU A 84 22.16 3.79 -4.20
N THR A 85 21.73 2.74 -3.50
CA THR A 85 21.73 2.71 -2.03
C THR A 85 23.04 2.22 -1.44
N GLY A 86 23.85 1.49 -2.22
CA GLY A 86 25.02 0.78 -1.72
C GLY A 86 24.68 -0.41 -0.81
N VAL A 87 23.40 -0.76 -0.68
CA VAL A 87 22.90 -1.83 0.19
C VAL A 87 22.33 -2.95 -0.64
N ARG A 88 22.72 -4.19 -0.30
CA ARG A 88 22.17 -5.40 -0.93
C ARG A 88 20.67 -5.49 -0.70
N ALA A 89 19.90 -5.76 -1.76
CA ALA A 89 18.46 -5.86 -1.72
C ALA A 89 18.01 -6.92 -0.70
N HIS A 90 16.93 -6.61 0.02
CA HIS A 90 16.39 -7.50 1.05
C HIS A 90 16.07 -8.90 0.48
N PRO A 91 16.28 -9.99 1.24
CA PRO A 91 15.90 -11.33 0.81
C PRO A 91 14.45 -11.45 0.33
N PHE A 92 13.52 -10.66 0.89
CA PHE A 92 12.13 -10.69 0.46
C PHE A 92 11.94 -10.17 -0.98
N VAL A 93 12.77 -9.26 -1.46
CA VAL A 93 12.73 -8.81 -2.87
C VAL A 93 13.43 -9.84 -3.74
N ARG A 94 14.65 -10.27 -3.35
CA ARG A 94 15.47 -11.21 -4.13
C ARG A 94 14.84 -12.60 -4.30
N ARG A 95 13.94 -12.99 -3.38
CA ARG A 95 13.22 -14.26 -3.41
C ARG A 95 11.75 -14.12 -3.86
N GLY A 96 11.34 -12.93 -4.30
CA GLY A 96 9.99 -12.71 -4.83
C GLY A 96 8.86 -12.78 -3.79
N LEU A 97 9.13 -12.49 -2.51
CA LEU A 97 8.07 -12.26 -1.51
C LEU A 97 7.42 -10.88 -1.73
N PHE A 98 8.24 -9.84 -1.92
CA PHE A 98 7.79 -8.60 -2.54
C PHE A 98 8.09 -8.72 -4.03
N PHE A 99 7.05 -9.02 -4.81
CA PHE A 99 7.19 -9.43 -6.21
C PHE A 99 6.76 -8.38 -7.23
N SER A 100 5.93 -7.40 -6.84
CA SER A 100 5.44 -6.36 -7.73
C SER A 100 5.53 -4.96 -7.13
N HIS A 101 5.49 -3.95 -8.00
CA HIS A 101 5.42 -2.54 -7.66
C HIS A 101 4.41 -1.84 -8.58
N ARG A 102 3.97 -0.63 -8.21
CA ARG A 102 3.10 0.19 -9.05
C ARG A 102 3.89 0.88 -10.15
N TYR A 103 3.26 1.06 -11.30
CA TYR A 103 3.79 1.84 -12.40
C TYR A 103 2.64 2.58 -13.08
N ASN A 104 2.97 3.69 -13.73
CA ASN A 104 2.04 4.48 -14.50
C ASN A 104 2.56 4.61 -15.93
N ILE A 105 1.67 4.39 -16.90
CA ILE A 105 1.97 4.65 -18.31
C ILE A 105 1.57 6.09 -18.60
N LYS A 106 2.54 6.89 -19.01
CA LYS A 106 2.31 8.24 -19.53
C LYS A 106 2.61 8.26 -21.02
N PHE A 107 1.60 8.54 -21.82
CA PHE A 107 1.80 8.82 -23.23
C PHE A 107 2.18 10.28 -23.40
N ILE A 108 3.31 10.52 -24.04
CA ILE A 108 3.83 11.85 -24.35
C ILE A 108 3.77 11.99 -25.88
N LEU A 109 3.03 12.98 -26.37
CA LEU A 109 3.11 13.37 -27.76
C LEU A 109 4.46 14.05 -28.00
N VAL A 110 5.31 13.41 -28.80
CA VAL A 110 6.61 13.96 -29.20
C VAL A 110 6.47 14.74 -30.52
N SER A 111 5.50 14.35 -31.35
CA SER A 111 5.14 15.01 -32.60
C SER A 111 3.67 14.76 -32.90
N LYS A 112 3.09 15.47 -33.88
CA LYS A 112 1.69 15.31 -34.32
C LYS A 112 1.32 13.86 -34.65
N ASN A 113 2.29 13.02 -35.00
CA ASN A 113 2.10 11.60 -35.33
C ASN A 113 2.95 10.65 -34.48
N ASP A 114 3.73 11.14 -33.52
CA ASP A 114 4.61 10.29 -32.69
C ASP A 114 4.18 10.32 -31.23
N LEU A 115 3.73 9.16 -30.76
CA LEU A 115 3.38 8.93 -29.37
C LEU A 115 4.52 8.15 -28.70
N PHE A 116 5.17 8.76 -27.72
CA PHE A 116 6.17 8.10 -26.89
C PHE A 116 5.51 7.58 -25.61
N GLN A 117 5.53 6.27 -25.42
CA GLN A 117 5.03 5.63 -24.23
C GLN A 117 6.13 5.63 -23.15
N LEU A 118 5.99 6.50 -22.15
CA LEU A 118 6.87 6.52 -20.98
C LEU A 118 6.24 5.67 -19.88
N SER A 119 6.86 4.54 -19.57
CA SER A 119 6.51 3.75 -18.38
C SER A 119 7.27 4.31 -17.18
N ILE A 120 6.54 4.90 -16.23
CA ILE A 120 7.11 5.47 -15.00
C ILE A 120 6.84 4.46 -13.87
N SER A 121 7.91 3.80 -13.40
CA SER A 121 7.85 2.95 -12.21
C SER A 121 7.75 3.82 -10.96
N ASP A 122 6.80 3.57 -10.05
CA ASP A 122 6.72 4.33 -8.80
C ASP A 122 7.94 4.05 -7.91
N LEU A 123 8.46 2.82 -7.90
CA LEU A 123 9.74 2.52 -7.23
C LEU A 123 10.91 3.21 -7.96
N GLY A 124 10.84 3.28 -9.30
CA GLY A 124 11.76 4.09 -10.10
C GLY A 124 11.74 5.56 -9.71
N LEU A 125 10.56 6.16 -9.50
CA LEU A 125 10.42 7.53 -9.04
C LEU A 125 11.00 7.75 -7.64
N ILE A 126 10.82 6.81 -6.72
CA ILE A 126 11.43 6.89 -5.39
C ILE A 126 12.95 6.83 -5.51
N LEU A 127 13.49 5.95 -6.35
CA LEU A 127 14.92 5.88 -6.62
C LEU A 127 15.44 7.16 -7.30
N ASP A 128 14.70 7.75 -8.24
CA ASP A 128 15.03 9.04 -8.84
C ASP A 128 15.04 10.15 -7.77
N ARG A 129 14.06 10.16 -6.86
CA ARG A 129 14.03 11.14 -5.75
C ARG A 129 15.24 10.97 -4.84
N PHE A 130 15.56 9.74 -4.48
CA PHE A 130 16.71 9.41 -3.65
C PHE A 130 18.02 9.86 -4.31
N GLU A 131 18.21 9.53 -5.59
CA GLU A 131 19.38 9.91 -6.40
C GLU A 131 19.56 11.44 -6.46
N HIS A 132 18.46 12.20 -6.51
CA HIS A 132 18.47 13.67 -6.51
C HIS A 132 18.40 14.31 -5.11
N GLY A 133 18.50 13.54 -4.02
CA GLY A 133 18.40 14.06 -2.64
C GLY A 133 17.04 14.70 -2.30
N LYS A 134 15.97 14.34 -3.03
CA LYS A 134 14.62 14.87 -2.79
C LYS A 134 13.92 14.04 -1.71
N PRO A 135 13.30 14.69 -0.70
CA PRO A 135 12.72 13.98 0.42
C PRO A 135 11.49 13.16 0.01
N PHE A 136 11.28 12.04 0.68
CA PHE A 136 10.05 11.25 0.65
C PHE A 136 9.88 10.60 2.03
N TYR A 137 8.72 9.99 2.27
CA TYR A 137 8.47 9.27 3.51
C TYR A 137 7.84 7.90 3.19
N LEU A 138 7.99 6.98 4.13
CA LEU A 138 7.40 5.65 4.10
C LEU A 138 6.06 5.69 4.82
N TYR A 139 5.10 4.91 4.31
CA TYR A 139 3.79 4.76 4.93
C TYR A 139 3.41 3.28 4.98
N THR A 140 2.99 2.83 6.16
CA THR A 140 2.40 1.50 6.35
C THR A 140 1.32 1.58 7.43
N GLY A 141 0.61 0.48 7.67
CA GLY A 141 -0.44 0.48 8.66
C GLY A 141 -0.83 -0.91 9.12
N ARG A 142 -1.63 -0.94 10.19
CA ARG A 142 -2.12 -2.15 10.83
C ARG A 142 -3.50 -1.88 11.43
N GLY A 143 -4.47 -2.71 11.06
CA GLY A 143 -5.77 -2.72 11.72
C GLY A 143 -5.78 -3.63 12.94
N PRO A 144 -5.75 -3.10 14.18
CA PRO A 144 -5.53 -3.88 15.39
C PRO A 144 -6.75 -4.74 15.74
N SER A 145 -6.69 -6.03 15.37
CA SER A 145 -7.84 -6.94 15.46
C SER A 145 -7.90 -7.80 16.74
N SER A 146 -6.80 -7.85 17.49
CA SER A 146 -6.58 -8.69 18.67
C SER A 146 -5.40 -8.15 19.49
N GLY A 147 -5.22 -8.66 20.71
CA GLY A 147 -4.15 -8.22 21.61
C GLY A 147 -2.71 -8.56 21.19
N SER A 148 -2.50 -9.35 20.13
CA SER A 148 -1.14 -9.71 19.67
C SER A 148 -1.09 -9.94 18.16
N MET A 149 0.08 -9.66 17.57
CA MET A 149 0.43 -9.95 16.18
C MET A 149 0.96 -11.39 15.99
N HIS A 150 0.63 -12.02 14.85
CA HIS A 150 1.25 -13.28 14.41
C HIS A 150 2.39 -13.05 13.40
N THR A 151 3.13 -14.10 13.07
CA THR A 151 4.29 -14.07 12.15
C THR A 151 3.98 -13.46 10.78
N GLY A 152 2.79 -13.71 10.23
CA GLY A 152 2.34 -13.07 8.98
C GLY A 152 2.34 -11.54 9.03
N HIS A 153 2.01 -10.92 10.17
CA HIS A 153 2.05 -9.47 10.30
C HIS A 153 3.47 -8.90 10.32
N MET A 154 4.49 -9.73 10.57
CA MET A 154 5.87 -9.26 10.67
C MET A 154 6.46 -8.91 9.29
N ILE A 155 6.00 -9.54 8.21
CA ILE A 155 6.61 -9.40 6.88
C ILE A 155 6.62 -7.94 6.39
N PRO A 156 5.50 -7.18 6.44
CA PRO A 156 5.52 -5.76 6.05
C PRO A 156 6.41 -4.90 6.96
N PHE A 157 6.38 -5.11 8.28
CA PHE A 157 7.17 -4.29 9.22
C PHE A 157 8.67 -4.55 9.12
N LEU A 158 9.11 -5.81 8.98
CA LEU A 158 10.51 -6.14 8.75
C LEU A 158 11.05 -5.48 7.48
N PHE A 159 10.27 -5.50 6.41
CA PHE A 159 10.66 -4.86 5.16
C PHE A 159 10.64 -3.34 5.27
N CYS A 160 9.64 -2.77 5.93
CA CYS A 160 9.55 -1.33 6.16
C CYS A 160 10.72 -0.81 7.01
N LYS A 161 11.12 -1.56 8.03
CA LYS A 161 12.32 -1.27 8.83
C LYS A 161 13.54 -1.26 7.93
N TYR A 162 13.76 -2.31 7.15
CA TYR A 162 14.87 -2.37 6.19
C TYR A 162 14.89 -1.14 5.25
N LEU A 163 13.73 -0.71 4.73
CA LEU A 163 13.65 0.48 3.87
C LEU A 163 13.96 1.77 4.65
N GLN A 164 13.53 1.89 5.90
CA GLN A 164 13.86 3.02 6.77
C GLN A 164 15.37 3.10 7.00
N ASP A 165 16.04 1.98 7.28
CA ASP A 165 17.49 1.95 7.47
C ASP A 165 18.24 2.38 6.20
N VAL A 166 17.81 1.85 5.05
CA VAL A 166 18.48 2.11 3.76
C VAL A 166 18.31 3.56 3.32
N PHE A 167 17.09 4.08 3.38
CA PHE A 167 16.79 5.41 2.85
C PHE A 167 16.91 6.52 3.88
N HIS A 168 17.01 6.19 5.17
CA HIS A 168 16.96 7.14 6.27
C HIS A 168 15.71 8.05 6.20
N ALA A 169 14.61 7.48 5.69
CA ALA A 169 13.39 8.21 5.39
C ALA A 169 12.45 8.21 6.61
N PRO A 170 11.71 9.31 6.85
CA PRO A 170 10.63 9.31 7.83
C PRO A 170 9.59 8.24 7.53
N LEU A 171 9.02 7.64 8.58
CA LEU A 171 8.02 6.59 8.51
C LEU A 171 6.77 7.00 9.28
N VAL A 172 5.63 6.83 8.66
CA VAL A 172 4.32 6.97 9.28
C VAL A 172 3.63 5.61 9.36
N ILE A 173 3.20 5.22 10.55
CA ILE A 173 2.48 3.96 10.81
C ILE A 173 1.06 4.29 11.30
N GLN A 174 0.05 3.94 10.51
CA GLN A 174 -1.36 4.11 10.88
C GLN A 174 -1.90 2.88 11.61
N LEU A 175 -2.52 3.08 12.77
CA LEU A 175 -3.32 2.07 13.46
C LEU A 175 -4.81 2.34 13.22
N THR A 176 -5.46 1.50 12.43
CA THR A 176 -6.86 1.67 12.01
C THR A 176 -7.83 1.03 13.02
N ASP A 177 -7.77 1.49 14.27
CA ASP A 177 -8.70 1.06 15.33
C ASP A 177 -10.16 1.45 15.05
N ASP A 178 -10.37 2.60 14.41
CA ASP A 178 -11.66 3.02 13.86
C ASP A 178 -12.23 2.02 12.83
N GLU A 179 -11.43 1.55 11.87
CA GLU A 179 -11.82 0.53 10.89
C GLU A 179 -12.26 -0.76 11.59
N LYS A 180 -11.51 -1.20 12.61
CA LYS A 180 -11.85 -2.43 13.34
C LYS A 180 -13.10 -2.29 14.17
N PHE A 181 -13.33 -1.12 14.77
CA PHE A 181 -14.60 -0.79 15.43
C PHE A 181 -15.77 -0.83 14.43
N LEU A 182 -15.62 -0.21 13.25
CA LEU A 182 -16.70 -0.13 12.25
C LEU A 182 -17.01 -1.50 11.59
N VAL A 183 -16.00 -2.35 11.39
CA VAL A 183 -16.16 -3.65 10.71
C VAL A 183 -16.67 -4.73 11.67
N LYS A 184 -16.24 -4.73 12.94
CA LYS A 184 -16.60 -5.77 13.92
C LYS A 184 -17.76 -5.31 14.79
N GLN A 185 -18.95 -5.84 14.54
CA GLN A 185 -20.19 -5.48 15.25
C GLN A 185 -20.09 -5.59 16.78
N ASP A 186 -19.36 -6.58 17.30
CA ASP A 186 -19.27 -6.83 18.74
C ASP A 186 -18.08 -6.12 19.42
N LEU A 187 -17.26 -5.38 18.66
CA LEU A 187 -16.06 -4.73 19.21
C LEU A 187 -16.39 -3.32 19.71
N LYS A 188 -16.10 -3.05 20.99
CA LYS A 188 -16.25 -1.70 21.56
C LYS A 188 -15.10 -0.79 21.12
N LEU A 189 -15.37 0.51 21.01
CA LEU A 189 -14.37 1.49 20.58
C LEU A 189 -13.16 1.54 21.51
N GLU A 190 -13.39 1.48 22.82
CA GLU A 190 -12.34 1.48 23.84
C GLU A 190 -11.47 0.23 23.75
N GLU A 191 -12.06 -0.90 23.35
CA GLU A 191 -11.34 -2.15 23.15
C GLU A 191 -10.51 -2.12 21.86
N ALA A 192 -11.06 -1.57 20.77
CA ALA A 192 -10.30 -1.35 19.53
C ALA A 192 -9.08 -0.43 19.76
N ASN A 193 -9.27 0.67 20.50
CA ASN A 193 -8.19 1.57 20.87
C ASN A 193 -7.17 0.90 21.81
N LYS A 194 -7.62 0.05 22.75
CA LYS A 194 -6.70 -0.77 23.57
C LYS A 194 -5.86 -1.71 22.70
N PHE A 195 -6.46 -2.35 21.68
CA PHE A 195 -5.69 -3.20 20.76
C PHE A 195 -4.68 -2.39 19.94
N ALA A 196 -4.99 -1.14 19.55
CA ALA A 196 -4.01 -0.26 18.92
C ALA A 196 -2.78 -0.07 19.82
N HIS A 197 -2.99 0.23 21.10
CA HIS A 197 -1.91 0.42 22.07
C HIS A 197 -1.07 -0.86 22.29
N GLU A 198 -1.68 -2.04 22.34
CA GLU A 198 -0.93 -3.29 22.47
C GLU A 198 -0.17 -3.64 21.18
N ASN A 199 -0.79 -3.49 20.00
CA ASN A 199 -0.11 -3.74 18.73
C ASN A 199 1.01 -2.71 18.48
N ALA A 200 0.89 -1.48 19.01
CA ALA A 200 1.97 -0.50 18.98
C ALA A 200 3.24 -1.00 19.69
N LYS A 201 3.11 -1.71 20.81
CA LYS A 201 4.26 -2.31 21.52
C LYS A 201 4.94 -3.38 20.66
N ASP A 202 4.15 -4.25 20.02
CA ASP A 202 4.64 -5.25 19.08
C ASP A 202 5.40 -4.58 17.92
N ILE A 203 4.86 -3.49 17.36
CA ILE A 203 5.48 -2.77 16.23
C ILE A 203 6.79 -2.07 16.63
N VAL A 204 6.85 -1.46 17.81
CA VAL A 204 8.09 -0.84 18.31
C VAL A 204 9.20 -1.88 18.45
N SER A 205 8.88 -3.14 18.74
CA SER A 205 9.86 -4.21 18.92
C SER A 205 10.67 -4.54 17.65
N PHE A 206 10.24 -4.14 16.45
CA PHE A 206 11.02 -4.31 15.21
C PHE A 206 12.26 -3.40 15.15
N GLY A 207 12.37 -2.42 16.05
CA GLY A 207 13.52 -1.54 16.16
C GLY A 207 13.56 -0.48 15.07
N PHE A 208 12.44 0.19 14.83
CA PHE A 208 12.37 1.42 14.04
C PHE A 208 13.08 2.58 14.79
N ASP A 209 13.61 3.55 14.05
CA ASP A 209 14.19 4.75 14.67
C ASP A 209 13.06 5.65 15.20
N PRO A 210 12.93 5.87 16.53
CA PRO A 210 11.88 6.70 17.10
C PRO A 210 11.96 8.18 16.67
N LYS A 211 13.11 8.66 16.22
CA LYS A 211 13.27 10.03 15.71
C LYS A 211 12.69 10.21 14.31
N LEU A 212 12.64 9.13 13.54
CA LEU A 212 12.13 9.11 12.17
C LEU A 212 10.76 8.44 12.04
N THR A 213 10.19 7.95 13.15
CA THR A 213 8.95 7.16 13.10
C THR A 213 7.84 7.85 13.87
N PHE A 214 6.74 8.09 13.18
CA PHE A 214 5.49 8.57 13.75
C PHE A 214 4.42 7.47 13.64
N MET A 215 3.91 7.00 14.76
CA MET A 215 2.86 5.99 14.82
C MET A 215 1.65 6.56 15.56
N PHE A 216 0.45 6.33 15.02
CA PHE A 216 -0.76 6.93 15.57
C PHE A 216 -1.98 6.02 15.47
N SER A 217 -2.87 6.13 16.46
CA SER A 217 -4.25 5.62 16.40
C SER A 217 -5.12 6.59 15.61
N ASN A 218 -5.97 6.08 14.73
CA ASN A 218 -6.93 6.90 14.02
C ASN A 218 -7.90 7.59 14.98
N VAL A 219 -8.39 6.87 15.98
CA VAL A 219 -9.30 7.41 16.99
C VAL A 219 -8.66 8.57 17.75
N ASP A 220 -7.39 8.45 18.13
CA ASP A 220 -6.71 9.45 18.96
C ASP A 220 -6.13 10.62 18.16
N TYR A 221 -5.73 10.40 16.91
CA TYR A 221 -5.00 11.39 16.09
C TYR A 221 -5.87 12.14 15.09
N MET A 222 -7.18 11.85 14.99
CA MET A 222 -8.08 12.52 14.04
C MET A 222 -8.19 14.03 14.33
N GLY A 223 -7.21 14.80 13.86
CA GLY A 223 -7.06 16.23 14.08
C GLY A 223 -7.43 17.05 12.85
N SER A 224 -7.50 18.37 13.03
CA SER A 224 -8.02 19.30 12.01
C SER A 224 -7.27 19.24 10.67
N GLY A 225 -5.95 19.04 10.68
CA GLY A 225 -5.16 18.90 9.45
C GLY A 225 -5.43 17.59 8.70
N PHE A 226 -5.45 16.47 9.43
CA PHE A 226 -5.71 15.15 8.87
C PHE A 226 -7.15 15.05 8.34
N TYR A 227 -8.13 15.51 9.12
CA TYR A 227 -9.54 15.46 8.74
C TYR A 227 -9.85 16.31 7.49
N LYS A 228 -9.17 17.45 7.29
CA LYS A 228 -9.29 18.22 6.02
C LYS A 228 -8.91 17.40 4.80
N ASN A 229 -7.91 16.52 4.90
CA ASN A 229 -7.52 15.63 3.80
C ASN A 229 -8.53 14.48 3.63
N VAL A 230 -9.03 13.93 4.73
CA VAL A 230 -10.14 12.95 4.71
C VAL A 230 -11.32 13.49 3.90
N LEU A 231 -11.75 14.73 4.17
CA LEU A 231 -12.86 15.36 3.45
C LEU A 231 -12.57 15.57 1.95
N LYS A 232 -11.34 15.97 1.60
CA LYS A 232 -10.96 16.14 0.19
C LYS A 232 -11.00 14.82 -0.57
N ILE A 233 -10.51 13.73 0.03
CA ILE A 233 -10.51 12.39 -0.57
C ILE A 233 -11.94 11.85 -0.65
N ALA A 234 -12.72 11.96 0.43
CA ALA A 234 -14.10 11.50 0.48
C ALA A 234 -14.97 12.13 -0.62
N LYS A 235 -14.75 13.41 -0.94
CA LYS A 235 -15.46 14.09 -2.02
C LYS A 235 -15.12 13.55 -3.42
N CYS A 236 -13.94 12.96 -3.59
CA CYS A 236 -13.47 12.43 -4.88
C CYS A 236 -13.92 10.98 -5.13
N ILE A 237 -14.45 10.29 -4.11
CA ILE A 237 -14.82 8.87 -4.21
C ILE A 237 -16.35 8.76 -4.14
N THR A 238 -16.96 8.30 -5.24
CA THR A 238 -18.39 8.04 -5.26
C THR A 238 -18.73 6.72 -4.56
N TYR A 239 -19.97 6.58 -4.10
CA TYR A 239 -20.46 5.32 -3.56
C TYR A 239 -20.34 4.16 -4.56
N SER A 240 -20.61 4.41 -5.85
CA SER A 240 -20.43 3.40 -6.90
C SER A 240 -18.98 2.92 -7.06
N GLN A 241 -18.00 3.82 -6.95
CA GLN A 241 -16.58 3.46 -6.95
C GLN A 241 -16.20 2.64 -5.71
N ALA A 242 -16.71 3.03 -4.54
CA ALA A 242 -16.50 2.27 -3.31
C ALA A 242 -17.09 0.86 -3.42
N ARG A 243 -18.32 0.70 -3.91
CA ARG A 243 -18.93 -0.61 -4.16
C ARG A 243 -18.14 -1.46 -5.16
N ALA A 244 -17.70 -0.86 -6.27
CA ALA A 244 -16.95 -1.59 -7.29
C ALA A 244 -15.57 -2.05 -6.79
N THR A 245 -14.94 -1.27 -5.90
CA THR A 245 -13.59 -1.57 -5.39
C THR A 245 -13.62 -2.50 -4.18
N PHE A 246 -14.56 -2.28 -3.27
CA PHE A 246 -14.62 -2.91 -1.95
C PHE A 246 -15.78 -3.91 -1.80
N GLY A 247 -16.69 -4.01 -2.77
CA GLY A 247 -17.80 -4.94 -2.69
C GLY A 247 -18.85 -4.61 -1.62
N PHE A 248 -18.89 -3.36 -1.14
CA PHE A 248 -19.91 -2.93 -0.18
C PHE A 248 -21.33 -3.11 -0.73
N THR A 249 -22.24 -3.53 0.15
CA THR A 249 -23.67 -3.70 -0.12
C THR A 249 -24.48 -2.67 0.67
N ASP A 250 -25.73 -2.49 0.24
CA ASP A 250 -26.70 -1.61 0.91
C ASP A 250 -27.18 -2.20 2.24
#